data_AF-A0A5M4AJH3-F1
#
_entry.id   AF-A0A5M4AJH3-F1
#
_cell.length_a   1.000
_cell.length_b   1.000
_cell.length_c   1.000
_cell.angle_alpha   90.00
_cell.angle_beta   90.00
_cell.angle_gamma   90.00
#
_symmetry.space_group_name_H-M   'P 1'
#
loop_
_entity.id
_entity.type
_entity.pdbx_description
1 polymer ?
#
loop_
_entity_poly.entity_id
_entity_poly.type
_entity_poly.pdbx_seq_one_letter_code
_entity_poly.pdbx_strand_id
1 'polypeptide(L)'
;MREIDILKEQIARLEEKRFDLEAWKAHTLIYISRIFGEGSEHARLINNLKYDYSSWNLRDTSGGIKLTDPIRVQAHEILNAAIHELEIFGLPEKTSETHEPLLNAFSNELTGREQKELEKILEMNAKERDKALETFIDSKNKETLVAILLQLFRQS
;
A
#
# COMPACT_ATOMS: atom_id res chain seq x y z
N MET A 1 -10.95 14.22 -6.00
CA MET A 1 -11.80 15.18 -5.26
C MET A 1 -12.83 14.45 -4.41
N ARG A 2 -13.50 13.42 -4.95
CA ARG A 2 -14.34 12.45 -4.22
C ARG A 2 -13.60 11.72 -3.08
N GLU A 3 -12.31 11.44 -3.26
CA GLU A 3 -11.46 10.72 -2.32
C GLU A 3 -11.17 11.58 -1.08
N ILE A 4 -10.90 12.87 -1.27
CA ILE A 4 -10.74 13.84 -0.18
C ILE A 4 -12.03 13.92 0.64
N ASP A 5 -13.20 13.91 -0.01
CA ASP A 5 -14.49 13.95 0.71
C ASP A 5 -14.69 12.71 1.59
N ILE A 6 -14.29 11.53 1.10
CA ILE A 6 -14.32 10.29 1.89
C ILE A 6 -13.40 10.39 3.12
N LEU A 7 -12.20 10.95 2.97
CA LEU A 7 -11.27 11.14 4.10
C LEU A 7 -11.81 12.16 5.10
N LYS A 8 -12.43 13.25 4.64
CA LYS A 8 -13.12 14.23 5.50
C LYS A 8 -14.29 13.60 6.27
N GLU A 9 -15.03 12.68 5.65
CA GLU A 9 -16.04 11.90 6.34
C GLU A 9 -15.42 11.05 7.45
N GLN A 10 -14.29 10.38 7.19
CA GLN A 10 -13.61 9.60 8.24
C GLN A 10 -13.11 10.47 9.38
N ILE A 11 -12.68 11.72 9.10
CA ILE A 11 -12.38 12.73 10.12
C ILE A 11 -13.62 13.05 10.95
N ALA A 12 -14.77 13.32 10.32
CA ALA A 12 -16.00 13.64 11.04
C ALA A 12 -16.46 12.50 11.97
N ARG A 13 -16.21 11.25 11.57
CA ARG A 13 -16.52 10.07 12.39
C ARG A 13 -15.67 9.95 13.65
N LEU A 14 -14.47 10.55 13.68
CA LEU A 14 -13.66 10.63 14.90
C LEU A 14 -14.38 11.43 16.00
N GLU A 15 -15.26 12.37 15.63
CA GLU A 15 -16.00 13.22 16.58
C GLU A 15 -17.29 12.58 17.10
N GLU A 16 -17.61 11.36 16.68
CA GLU A 16 -18.80 10.66 17.15
C GLU A 16 -18.74 10.44 18.68
N LYS A 17 -19.89 10.63 19.33
CA LYS A 17 -20.02 10.44 20.79
C LYS A 17 -19.72 9.01 21.21
N ARG A 18 -20.01 8.03 20.36
CA ARG A 18 -19.76 6.60 20.56
C ARG A 18 -18.67 6.10 19.61
N PHE A 19 -17.51 6.75 19.68
CA PHE A 19 -16.36 6.37 18.88
C PHE A 19 -15.83 5.00 19.29
N ASP A 20 -15.68 4.11 18.30
CA ASP A 20 -15.00 2.82 18.44
C ASP A 20 -13.78 2.83 17.52
N LEU A 21 -12.60 2.75 18.12
CA LEU A 21 -11.33 2.83 17.41
C LEU A 21 -11.17 1.68 16.41
N GLU A 22 -11.49 0.45 16.80
CA GLU A 22 -11.24 -0.72 15.96
C GLU A 22 -12.22 -0.77 14.78
N ALA A 23 -13.50 -0.43 15.02
CA ALA A 23 -14.49 -0.29 13.95
C ALA A 23 -14.12 0.84 12.98
N TRP A 24 -13.66 1.98 13.49
CA TRP A 24 -13.21 3.09 12.66
C TRP A 24 -11.96 2.75 11.86
N LYS A 25 -10.97 2.07 12.46
CA LYS A 25 -9.75 1.61 11.78
C LYS A 25 -10.09 0.66 10.63
N ALA A 26 -10.89 -0.38 10.90
CA ALA A 26 -11.28 -1.35 9.89
C ALA A 26 -11.96 -0.67 8.69
N HIS A 27 -12.86 0.26 8.94
CA HIS A 27 -13.53 1.02 7.89
C HIS A 27 -12.57 1.93 7.12
N THR A 28 -11.76 2.72 7.84
CA THR A 28 -10.85 3.71 7.25
C THR A 28 -9.75 3.05 6.41
N LEU A 29 -9.23 1.90 6.86
CA LEU A 29 -8.23 1.12 6.14
C LEU A 29 -8.72 0.68 4.76
N ILE A 30 -10.00 0.34 4.58
CA ILE A 30 -10.53 -0.03 3.25
C ILE A 30 -10.34 1.11 2.25
N TYR A 31 -10.64 2.35 2.65
CA TYR A 31 -10.51 3.51 1.77
C TYR A 31 -9.05 3.89 1.56
N ILE A 32 -8.25 3.91 2.63
CA ILE A 32 -6.84 4.24 2.55
C ILE A 32 -6.09 3.23 1.67
N SER A 33 -6.35 1.94 1.83
CA SER A 33 -5.79 0.90 0.96
C SER A 33 -6.25 1.04 -0.48
N ARG A 34 -7.48 1.50 -0.72
CA ARG A 34 -7.98 1.73 -2.08
C ARG A 34 -7.34 2.96 -2.75
N ILE A 35 -7.08 4.00 -1.98
CA ILE A 35 -6.51 5.26 -2.46
C ILE A 35 -5.00 5.14 -2.62
N PHE A 36 -4.29 4.64 -1.60
CA PHE A 36 -2.83 4.66 -1.51
C PHE A 36 -2.16 3.29 -1.60
N GLY A 37 -2.94 2.20 -1.63
CA GLY A 37 -2.42 0.82 -1.60
C GLY A 37 -2.33 0.22 -0.19
N GLU A 38 -2.47 -1.10 -0.10
CA GLU A 38 -2.50 -1.86 1.16
C GLU A 38 -1.21 -1.74 1.98
N GLY A 39 -0.07 -1.50 1.33
CA GLY A 39 1.24 -1.33 1.98
C GLY A 39 1.62 0.13 2.29
N SER A 40 0.72 1.09 2.10
CA SER A 40 1.03 2.51 2.27
C SER A 40 1.41 2.88 3.72
N GLU A 41 2.20 3.94 3.86
CA GLU A 41 2.54 4.53 5.16
C GLU A 41 1.28 4.88 5.96
N HIS A 42 0.30 5.51 5.29
CA HIS A 42 -0.99 5.87 5.86
C HIS A 42 -1.73 4.65 6.44
N ALA A 43 -1.80 3.56 5.68
CA ALA A 43 -2.44 2.33 6.14
C ALA A 43 -1.74 1.78 7.39
N ARG A 44 -0.40 1.76 7.38
CA ARG A 44 0.39 1.29 8.52
C ARG A 44 0.18 2.14 9.77
N LEU A 45 0.19 3.47 9.63
CA LEU A 45 -0.01 4.39 10.75
C LEU A 45 -1.40 4.22 11.37
N ILE A 46 -2.45 4.11 10.56
CA ILE A 46 -3.82 3.88 11.04
C ILE A 46 -3.94 2.53 11.74
N ASN A 47 -3.37 1.47 11.17
CA ASN A 47 -3.41 0.14 11.76
C ASN A 47 -2.73 0.09 13.15
N ASN A 48 -1.69 0.91 13.33
CA ASN A 48 -0.91 0.98 14.56
C ASN A 48 -1.53 1.86 15.66
N LEU A 49 -2.62 2.58 15.38
CA LEU A 49 -3.36 3.33 16.40
C LEU A 49 -3.87 2.37 17.47
N LYS A 50 -3.52 2.65 18.73
CA LYS A 50 -3.93 1.88 19.90
C LYS A 50 -3.86 2.76 21.13
N TYR A 51 -4.83 2.63 22.03
CA TYR A 51 -4.73 3.26 23.35
C TYR A 51 -3.60 2.63 24.15
N ASP A 52 -2.72 3.46 24.69
CA ASP A 52 -1.72 3.01 25.65
C ASP A 52 -2.33 3.01 27.06
N TYR A 53 -2.69 1.81 27.52
CA TYR A 53 -3.24 1.55 28.85
C TYR A 53 -2.16 1.29 29.91
N SER A 54 -0.90 1.66 29.67
CA SER A 54 0.13 1.52 30.68
C SER A 54 -0.21 2.34 31.95
N SER A 55 0.05 1.77 33.12
CA SER A 55 -0.38 2.28 34.44
C SER A 55 0.13 3.69 34.78
N TRP A 56 1.05 4.25 33.99
CA TRP A 56 1.50 5.64 34.08
C TRP A 56 0.49 6.64 33.49
N ASN A 57 -0.22 6.28 32.41
CA ASN A 57 -1.19 7.15 31.72
C ASN A 57 -2.52 7.31 32.49
N LEU A 58 -2.85 6.35 33.35
CA LEU A 58 -4.07 6.36 34.16
C LEU A 58 -4.02 7.35 35.33
N ARG A 59 -2.83 7.79 35.74
CA ARG A 59 -2.67 8.70 36.89
C ARG A 59 -2.99 10.15 36.50
N ASP A 60 -2.67 10.56 35.28
CA ASP A 60 -2.80 11.95 34.80
C ASP A 60 -4.20 12.30 34.27
N THR A 61 -5.03 11.30 33.97
CA THR A 61 -6.41 11.50 33.50
C THR A 61 -7.42 11.78 34.62
N SER A 62 -6.99 11.75 35.88
CA SER A 62 -7.86 11.96 37.06
C SER A 62 -8.12 13.44 37.41
N GLY A 63 -7.48 14.39 36.72
CA GLY A 63 -7.57 15.83 37.00
C GLY A 63 -8.17 16.66 35.87
N GLY A 64 -9.50 16.70 35.75
CA GLY A 64 -10.31 17.86 35.32
C GLY A 64 -10.06 18.59 33.99
N ILE A 65 -9.04 18.25 33.21
CA ILE A 65 -8.78 18.85 31.90
C ILE A 65 -9.50 17.99 30.86
N LYS A 66 -10.32 18.60 29.99
CA LYS A 66 -10.85 17.93 28.79
C LYS A 66 -9.66 17.54 27.92
N LEU A 67 -9.04 16.41 28.24
CA LEU A 67 -7.97 15.82 27.46
C LEU A 67 -8.62 15.39 26.15
N THR A 68 -8.37 16.15 25.08
CA THR A 68 -8.65 15.71 23.71
C THR A 68 -8.06 14.31 23.57
N ASP A 69 -8.91 13.36 23.21
CA ASP A 69 -8.56 11.95 23.05
C ASP A 69 -7.32 11.85 22.14
N PRO A 70 -6.15 11.42 22.67
CA PRO A 70 -4.89 11.49 21.94
C PRO A 70 -4.91 10.61 20.69
N ILE A 71 -5.72 9.54 20.68
CA ILE A 71 -5.88 8.68 19.51
C ILE A 71 -6.70 9.37 18.44
N ARG A 72 -7.75 10.11 18.81
CA ARG A 72 -8.49 10.93 17.85
C ARG A 72 -7.61 12.01 17.25
N VAL A 73 -6.78 12.67 18.06
CA VAL A 73 -5.82 13.67 17.56
C VAL A 73 -4.84 13.04 16.57
N GLN A 74 -4.24 11.90 16.91
CA GLN A 74 -3.30 11.22 16.02
C GLN A 74 -3.97 10.75 14.72
N ALA A 75 -5.17 10.17 14.80
CA ALA A 75 -5.96 9.76 13.65
C ALA A 75 -6.30 10.94 12.74
N HIS A 76 -6.64 12.08 13.32
CA HIS A 76 -6.95 13.32 12.62
C HIS A 76 -5.74 13.83 11.82
N GLU A 77 -4.56 13.87 12.45
CA GLU A 77 -3.32 14.27 11.78
C GLU A 77 -2.94 13.35 10.62
N ILE A 78 -3.10 12.03 10.78
CA ILE A 78 -2.82 11.06 9.71
C ILE A 78 -3.74 11.31 8.50
N LEU A 79 -5.04 11.54 8.73
CA LEU A 79 -5.97 11.80 7.64
C LEU A 79 -5.77 13.17 6.99
N ASN A 80 -5.40 14.20 7.76
CA ASN A 80 -5.05 15.51 7.20
C ASN A 80 -3.78 15.43 6.35
N ALA A 81 -2.76 14.68 6.78
CA ALA A 81 -1.58 14.44 5.98
C ALA A 81 -1.93 13.74 4.65
N ALA A 82 -2.78 12.71 4.70
CA ALA A 82 -3.27 12.01 3.50
C ALA A 82 -4.05 12.94 2.56
N ILE A 83 -4.92 13.81 3.09
CA ILE A 83 -5.63 14.82 2.29
C ILE A 83 -4.65 15.78 1.64
N HIS A 84 -3.68 16.29 2.41
CA HIS A 84 -2.70 17.25 1.92
C HIS A 84 -1.83 16.65 0.81
N GLU A 85 -1.45 15.38 0.95
CA GLU A 85 -0.74 14.64 -0.10
C GLU A 85 -1.55 14.59 -1.39
N LEU A 86 -2.85 14.24 -1.31
CA LEU A 86 -3.73 14.22 -2.47
C LEU A 86 -3.93 15.60 -3.12
N GLU A 87 -3.91 16.66 -2.32
CA GLU A 87 -4.03 18.04 -2.82
C GLU A 87 -2.78 18.50 -3.56
N ILE A 88 -1.59 18.10 -3.10
CA ILE A 88 -0.31 18.48 -3.72
C ILE A 88 0.01 17.59 -4.92
N PHE A 89 -0.09 16.27 -4.76
CA PHE A 89 0.44 15.30 -5.71
C PHE A 89 -0.66 14.61 -6.54
N GLY A 90 -1.93 14.76 -6.18
CA GLY A 90 -3.03 14.06 -6.83
C GLY A 90 -3.15 12.60 -6.36
N LEU A 91 -3.90 11.78 -7.11
CA LEU A 91 -4.01 10.36 -6.80
C LEU A 91 -2.66 9.68 -7.01
N PRO A 92 -2.19 8.86 -6.07
CA PRO A 92 -1.00 8.08 -6.30
C PRO A 92 -1.26 7.19 -7.52
N GLU A 93 -0.30 7.17 -8.45
CA GLU A 93 -0.35 6.23 -9.55
C GLU A 93 -0.47 4.84 -8.94
N LYS A 94 -1.45 4.05 -9.41
CA LYS A 94 -1.49 2.64 -9.05
C LYS A 94 -0.17 2.08 -9.51
N THR A 95 0.74 1.86 -8.57
CA THR A 95 1.82 0.92 -8.75
C THR A 95 1.12 -0.42 -8.92
N SER A 96 0.69 -0.75 -10.15
CA SER A 96 0.89 -2.10 -10.62
C SER A 96 2.30 -2.41 -10.19
N GLU A 97 2.50 -3.36 -9.26
CA GLU A 97 3.81 -3.81 -8.83
C GLU A 97 4.71 -3.72 -10.05
N THR A 98 5.59 -2.71 -10.08
CA THR A 98 6.24 -2.37 -11.33
C THR A 98 7.16 -3.54 -11.53
N HIS A 99 6.78 -4.47 -12.40
CA HIS A 99 7.65 -5.55 -12.84
C HIS A 99 8.86 -4.95 -13.55
N GLU A 100 9.04 -3.62 -13.63
CA GLU A 100 10.20 -2.93 -14.20
C GLU A 100 11.54 -3.56 -13.82
N PRO A 101 11.90 -3.83 -12.55
CA PRO A 101 13.18 -4.48 -12.25
C PRO A 101 13.28 -5.87 -12.89
N LEU A 102 12.17 -6.61 -12.89
CA LEU A 102 12.05 -7.93 -13.49
C LEU A 102 12.12 -7.88 -15.03
N LEU A 103 11.33 -7.03 -15.66
CA LEU A 103 11.30 -6.77 -17.10
C LEU A 103 12.64 -6.23 -17.59
N ASN A 104 13.31 -5.39 -16.81
CA ASN A 104 14.65 -4.91 -17.11
C ASN A 104 15.69 -6.03 -17.03
N ALA A 105 15.61 -6.90 -16.00
CA ALA A 105 16.48 -8.08 -15.92
C ALA A 105 16.25 -9.03 -17.11
N PHE A 106 15.00 -9.25 -17.50
CA PHE A 106 14.67 -10.03 -18.69
C PHE A 106 15.16 -9.34 -19.98
N SER A 107 15.03 -8.02 -20.13
CA SER A 107 15.39 -7.31 -21.36
C SER A 107 16.88 -7.38 -21.73
N ASN A 108 17.75 -7.56 -20.74
CA ASN A 108 19.21 -7.65 -20.99
C ASN A 108 19.66 -9.05 -21.41
N GLU A 109 18.87 -10.07 -21.09
CA GLU A 109 19.23 -11.47 -21.28
C GLU A 109 18.36 -12.17 -22.33
N LEU A 110 17.21 -11.60 -22.66
CA LEU A 110 16.32 -12.08 -23.71
C LEU A 110 16.64 -11.43 -25.07
N THR A 111 16.47 -12.20 -26.13
CA THR A 111 16.45 -11.65 -27.48
C THR A 111 15.19 -10.81 -27.70
N GLY A 112 15.23 -9.86 -28.63
CA GLY A 112 14.05 -9.04 -28.96
C GLY A 112 12.83 -9.84 -29.46
N ARG A 113 13.02 -11.10 -29.90
CA ARG A 113 11.91 -12.02 -30.21
C ARG A 113 11.26 -12.55 -28.94
N GLU A 114 12.07 -12.98 -27.99
CA GLU A 114 11.61 -13.53 -26.72
C GLU A 114 10.98 -12.45 -25.83
N GLN A 115 11.45 -11.20 -25.94
CA GLN A 115 10.82 -10.06 -25.28
C GLN A 115 9.39 -9.84 -25.77
N LYS A 116 9.17 -9.86 -27.09
CA LYS A 116 7.83 -9.75 -27.68
C LYS A 116 6.93 -10.94 -27.32
N GLU A 117 7.51 -12.11 -27.10
CA GLU A 117 6.79 -13.29 -26.64
C GLU A 117 6.36 -13.13 -25.18
N LEU A 118 7.24 -12.66 -24.31
CA LEU A 118 6.93 -12.35 -22.92
C LEU A 118 5.85 -11.26 -22.80
N GLU A 119 5.95 -10.17 -23.58
CA GLU A 119 4.94 -9.11 -23.62
C GLU A 119 3.55 -9.68 -23.96
N LYS A 120 3.47 -10.54 -25.00
CA LYS A 120 2.21 -11.22 -25.36
C LYS A 120 1.68 -12.12 -24.25
N ILE A 121 2.56 -12.82 -23.53
CA ILE A 121 2.16 -13.67 -22.41
C ILE A 121 1.58 -12.82 -21.28
N LEU A 122 2.18 -11.68 -20.97
CA LEU A 122 1.72 -10.77 -19.91
C LEU A 122 0.34 -10.16 -20.20
N GLU A 123 -0.01 -10.00 -21.48
CA GLU A 123 -1.34 -9.55 -21.92
C GLU A 123 -2.44 -10.63 -21.80
N MET A 124 -2.08 -11.91 -21.58
CA MET A 124 -3.04 -13.00 -21.46
C MET A 124 -3.84 -12.95 -20.15
N ASN A 125 -5.00 -13.63 -20.11
CA ASN A 125 -5.76 -13.80 -18.87
C ASN A 125 -5.00 -14.68 -17.86
N ALA A 126 -5.28 -14.51 -16.56
CA ALA A 126 -4.48 -15.13 -15.48
C ALA A 126 -4.33 -16.65 -15.61
N LYS A 127 -5.40 -17.36 -15.99
CA LYS A 127 -5.40 -18.83 -16.09
C LYS A 127 -4.51 -19.35 -17.23
N GLU A 128 -4.43 -18.63 -18.33
CA GLU A 128 -3.58 -18.97 -19.47
C GLU A 128 -2.14 -18.49 -19.29
N ARG A 129 -1.98 -17.34 -18.62
CA ARG A 129 -0.70 -16.69 -18.38
C ARG A 129 0.25 -17.58 -17.60
N ASP A 130 -0.19 -18.20 -16.50
CA ASP A 130 0.69 -18.98 -15.63
C ASP A 130 1.33 -20.16 -16.38
N LYS A 131 0.53 -20.87 -17.18
CA LYS A 131 1.00 -22.00 -17.99
C LYS A 131 1.94 -21.56 -19.11
N ALA A 132 1.66 -20.41 -19.73
CA ALA A 132 2.50 -19.85 -20.77
C ALA A 132 3.83 -19.34 -20.21
N LEU A 133 3.82 -18.73 -19.02
CA LEU A 133 5.03 -18.31 -18.29
C LEU A 133 5.89 -19.51 -17.91
N GLU A 134 5.30 -20.57 -17.37
CA GLU A 134 6.02 -21.81 -17.02
C GLU A 134 6.75 -22.37 -18.25
N THR A 135 6.05 -22.48 -19.37
CA THR A 135 6.65 -22.96 -20.64
C THR A 135 7.77 -22.04 -21.14
N PHE A 136 7.59 -20.72 -21.03
CA PHE A 136 8.58 -19.74 -21.45
C PHE A 136 9.84 -19.81 -20.58
N ILE A 137 9.69 -19.94 -19.26
CA ILE A 137 10.80 -20.07 -18.30
C ILE A 137 11.55 -21.38 -18.53
N ASP A 138 10.83 -22.49 -18.72
CA ASP A 138 11.43 -23.81 -18.99
C ASP A 138 12.22 -23.87 -20.30
N SER A 139 11.87 -23.02 -21.28
CA SER A 139 12.62 -22.93 -22.53
C SER A 139 13.99 -22.25 -22.37
N LYS A 140 14.26 -21.59 -21.24
CA LYS A 140 15.52 -20.88 -21.00
C LYS A 140 16.57 -21.83 -20.44
N ASN A 141 17.82 -21.61 -20.86
CA ASN A 141 18.94 -22.34 -20.29
C ASN A 141 19.26 -21.83 -18.88
N LYS A 142 20.02 -22.62 -18.13
CA LYS A 142 20.36 -22.34 -16.73
C LYS A 142 21.18 -21.06 -16.61
N GLU A 143 22.09 -20.81 -17.55
CA GLU A 143 22.99 -19.65 -17.55
C GLU A 143 22.20 -18.33 -17.64
N THR A 144 21.24 -18.26 -18.56
CA THR A 144 20.31 -17.12 -18.73
C THR A 144 19.47 -16.91 -17.49
N LEU A 145 18.90 -17.96 -16.90
CA LEU A 145 18.11 -17.84 -15.66
C LEU A 145 18.96 -17.35 -14.49
N VAL A 146 20.20 -17.84 -14.36
CA VAL A 146 21.14 -17.38 -13.33
C VAL A 146 21.51 -15.91 -13.54
N ALA A 147 21.73 -15.48 -14.79
CA ALA A 147 22.04 -14.07 -15.11
C ALA A 147 20.89 -13.14 -14.73
N ILE A 148 19.66 -13.49 -15.10
CA ILE A 148 18.43 -12.74 -14.73
C ILE A 148 18.32 -12.62 -13.21
N LEU A 149 18.49 -13.73 -12.48
CA LEU A 149 18.44 -13.74 -11.01
C LEU A 149 19.53 -12.85 -10.39
N LEU A 150 20.77 -12.94 -10.88
CA LEU A 150 21.86 -12.09 -10.39
C LEU A 150 21.59 -10.61 -10.65
N GLN A 151 20.94 -10.27 -11.76
CA GLN A 151 20.58 -8.89 -12.08
C GLN A 151 19.48 -8.36 -11.17
N LEU A 152 18.47 -9.17 -10.87
CA LEU A 152 17.43 -8.84 -9.88
C LEU A 152 18.04 -8.51 -8.51
N PHE A 153 18.92 -9.38 -8.01
CA PHE A 153 19.57 -9.17 -6.71
C PHE A 153 20.55 -7.99 -6.67
N ARG A 154 21.02 -7.49 -7.81
CA ARG A 154 21.83 -6.26 -7.89
C ARG A 154 21.00 -4.98 -7.89
N GLN A 155 19.71 -5.07 -8.24
CA GLN A 155 18.77 -3.95 -8.30
C GLN A 155 17.87 -3.86 -7.05
N SER A 156 18.02 -4.80 -6.11
CA SER A 156 17.34 -4.85 -4.80
C SER A 156 18.14 -4.13 -3.73
#